data_AF-A0A1T2YRN5-F1
#
_entry.id   AF-A0A1T2YRN5-F1
#
_cell.length_a   1.000
_cell.length_b   1.000
_cell.length_c   1.000
_cell.angle_alpha   90.00
_cell.angle_beta   90.00
_cell.angle_gamma   90.00
#
_symmetry.space_group_name_H-M   'P 1'
#
loop_
_entity.id
_entity.type
_entity.pdbx_description
1 polymer ?
#
loop_
_entity_poly.entity_id
_entity_poly.type
_entity_poly.pdbx_seq_one_letter_code
_entity_poly.pdbx_strand_id
1 'polypeptide(L)'
;MNCTRTRHTVALTLLASLLCLGTAHAANEELAQEVKESMQETWDKDTSPGENTIKDLTLISRGKNKYRGLVEVDGPDGHETLSVDVMVDEDNLIWEIAD
;
A
#
# COMPACT_ATOMS: atom_id res chain seq x y z
N MET A 1 56.51 25.26 -13.42
CA MET A 1 55.56 24.12 -13.41
C MET A 1 55.70 23.41 -12.09
N ASN A 2 54.60 23.23 -11.35
CA ASN A 2 54.24 22.02 -10.58
C ASN A 2 53.03 22.33 -9.71
N CYS A 3 51.88 21.85 -10.20
CA CYS A 3 50.60 21.90 -9.52
C CYS A 3 50.42 20.55 -8.82
N THR A 4 50.50 20.50 -7.49
CA THR A 4 50.11 19.33 -6.70
C THR A 4 48.85 19.69 -5.93
N ARG A 5 47.69 19.38 -6.52
CA ARG A 5 46.40 19.41 -5.84
C ARG A 5 45.97 17.98 -5.61
N THR A 6 46.12 17.54 -4.36
CA THR A 6 45.74 16.22 -3.86
C THR A 6 44.24 16.00 -4.03
N ARG A 7 43.92 14.83 -4.58
CA ARG A 7 42.58 14.36 -4.96
C ARG A 7 41.79 13.92 -3.73
N HIS A 8 40.90 14.76 -3.21
CA HIS A 8 39.92 14.34 -2.20
C HIS A 8 38.56 14.96 -2.50
N THR A 9 37.62 14.18 -3.06
CA THR A 9 36.16 14.19 -2.81
C THR A 9 35.41 13.49 -3.95
N VAL A 10 35.27 12.17 -3.89
CA VAL A 10 34.29 11.45 -4.75
C VAL A 10 33.46 10.41 -3.97
N ALA A 11 33.82 10.09 -2.72
CA ALA A 11 33.20 8.98 -1.98
C ALA A 11 31.86 9.30 -1.28
N LEU A 12 31.37 10.56 -1.29
CA LEU A 12 30.24 10.97 -0.43
C LEU A 12 28.86 10.99 -1.11
N THR A 13 28.75 10.62 -2.39
CA THR A 13 27.50 10.74 -3.15
C THR A 13 26.71 9.43 -3.31
N LEU A 14 27.19 8.29 -2.80
CA LEU A 14 26.58 6.97 -3.02
C LEU A 14 25.66 6.47 -1.88
N LEU A 15 25.54 7.19 -0.75
CA LEU A 15 24.73 6.73 0.39
C LEU A 15 23.25 7.16 0.35
N ALA A 16 22.86 8.11 -0.50
CA ALA A 16 21.52 8.69 -0.49
C ALA A 16 20.46 7.86 -1.24
N SER A 17 20.86 6.98 -2.15
CA SER A 17 19.92 6.24 -3.02
C SER A 17 19.25 5.03 -2.35
N LEU A 18 19.77 4.55 -1.22
CA LEU A 18 19.20 3.41 -0.49
C LEU A 18 18.03 3.79 0.41
N LEU A 19 17.88 5.06 0.79
CA LEU A 19 16.81 5.52 1.69
C LEU A 19 15.45 5.69 1.00
N CYS A 20 15.42 5.86 -0.33
CA CYS A 20 14.17 6.13 -1.06
C CYS A 20 13.36 4.86 -1.38
N LEU A 21 13.95 3.66 -1.30
CA LEU A 21 13.25 2.41 -1.64
C LEU A 21 12.39 1.90 -0.47
N GLY A 22 12.76 2.18 0.78
CA GLY A 22 12.03 1.71 1.95
C GLY A 22 10.72 2.45 2.22
N THR A 23 10.64 3.73 1.88
CA THR A 23 9.47 4.57 2.20
C THR A 23 8.24 4.25 1.36
N ALA A 24 8.44 3.86 0.10
CA ALA A 24 7.33 3.51 -0.80
C ALA A 24 6.65 2.20 -0.41
N HIS A 25 7.38 1.24 0.19
CA HIS A 25 6.81 -0.02 0.63
C HIS A 25 5.98 0.17 1.91
N ALA A 26 6.55 0.87 2.90
CA ALA A 26 5.85 1.17 4.15
C ALA A 26 4.56 1.98 3.94
N ALA A 27 4.57 2.97 3.04
CA ALA A 27 3.39 3.77 2.73
C ALA A 27 2.26 2.93 2.07
N ASN A 28 2.61 1.90 1.29
CA ASN A 28 1.61 1.01 0.71
C ASN A 28 1.04 0.03 1.75
N GLU A 29 1.86 -0.43 2.71
CA GLU A 29 1.39 -1.29 3.82
C GLU A 29 0.44 -0.52 4.74
N GLU A 30 0.76 0.73 5.08
CA GLU A 30 -0.11 1.61 5.88
C GLU A 30 -1.45 1.84 5.19
N LEU A 31 -1.44 2.21 3.91
CA LEU A 31 -2.66 2.36 3.11
C LEU A 31 -3.46 1.05 3.03
N ALA A 32 -2.80 -0.09 2.86
CA ALA A 32 -3.47 -1.39 2.82
C ALA A 32 -4.18 -1.70 4.14
N GLN A 33 -3.56 -1.36 5.28
CA GLN A 33 -4.17 -1.53 6.58
C GLN A 33 -5.40 -0.61 6.76
N GLU A 34 -5.32 0.65 6.34
CA GLU A 34 -6.46 1.59 6.42
C GLU A 34 -7.64 1.13 5.56
N VAL A 35 -7.40 0.68 4.33
CA VAL A 35 -8.45 0.16 3.46
C VAL A 35 -9.08 -1.09 4.08
N LYS A 36 -8.26 -2.00 4.61
CA LYS A 36 -8.75 -3.22 5.27
C LYS A 36 -9.66 -2.89 6.46
N GLU A 37 -9.28 -1.94 7.30
CA GLU A 37 -10.09 -1.50 8.44
C GLU A 37 -11.42 -0.87 7.99
N SER A 38 -11.36 0.02 6.98
CA SER A 38 -12.55 0.64 6.40
C SER A 38 -13.52 -0.38 5.80
N MET A 39 -12.99 -1.37 5.08
CA MET A 39 -13.78 -2.46 4.49
C MET A 39 -14.42 -3.32 5.57
N GLN A 40 -13.65 -3.76 6.57
CA GLN A 40 -14.17 -4.58 7.66
C GLN A 40 -15.26 -3.84 8.44
N GLU A 41 -15.06 -2.55 8.76
CA GLU A 41 -16.07 -1.74 9.44
C GLU A 41 -17.37 -1.63 8.63
N THR A 42 -17.26 -1.52 7.30
CA THR A 42 -18.42 -1.44 6.41
C THR A 42 -19.17 -2.78 6.37
N TRP A 43 -18.45 -3.89 6.21
CA TRP A 43 -19.07 -5.21 6.19
C TRP A 43 -19.66 -5.63 7.53
N ASP A 44 -19.04 -5.28 8.66
CA ASP A 44 -19.61 -5.54 9.99
C ASP A 44 -20.91 -4.75 10.25
N LYS A 45 -21.16 -3.67 9.49
CA LYS A 45 -22.43 -2.92 9.51
C LYS A 45 -23.48 -3.52 8.58
N ASP A 46 -23.06 -3.95 7.39
CA ASP A 46 -23.95 -4.45 6.34
C ASP A 46 -24.30 -5.94 6.50
N THR A 47 -23.46 -6.70 7.20
CA THR A 47 -23.60 -8.15 7.45
C THR A 47 -23.47 -8.47 8.95
N SER A 48 -23.62 -9.72 9.34
CA SER A 48 -23.37 -10.10 10.75
C SER A 48 -21.89 -9.88 11.08
N PRO A 49 -21.54 -9.23 12.20
CA PRO A 49 -20.14 -9.01 12.56
C PRO A 49 -19.33 -10.30 12.58
N GLY A 50 -18.19 -10.30 11.88
CA GLY A 50 -17.30 -11.46 11.77
C GLY A 50 -17.78 -12.58 10.84
N GLU A 51 -18.89 -12.40 10.11
CA GLU A 51 -19.33 -13.33 9.07
C GLU A 51 -18.36 -13.33 7.87
N ASN A 52 -17.91 -12.14 7.47
CA ASN A 52 -16.88 -11.95 6.45
C ASN A 52 -15.67 -11.28 7.09
N THR A 53 -14.54 -12.00 7.16
CA THR A 53 -13.31 -11.50 7.76
C THR A 53 -12.24 -11.26 6.71
N ILE A 54 -11.75 -10.04 6.60
CA ILE A 54 -10.61 -9.73 5.73
C ILE A 54 -9.32 -10.24 6.37
N LYS A 55 -8.64 -11.17 5.68
CA LYS A 55 -7.35 -11.73 6.12
C LYS A 55 -6.20 -10.86 5.69
N ASP A 56 -6.16 -10.53 4.40
CA ASP A 56 -5.07 -9.77 3.83
C ASP A 56 -5.57 -8.83 2.74
N LEU A 57 -4.79 -7.78 2.50
CA LEU A 57 -5.01 -6.84 1.41
C LEU A 57 -3.66 -6.46 0.80
N THR A 58 -3.46 -6.86 -0.45
CA THR A 58 -2.31 -6.41 -1.24
C THR A 58 -2.72 -5.28 -2.17
N LEU A 59 -2.04 -4.14 -2.10
CA LEU A 59 -2.27 -2.99 -3.00
C LEU A 59 -1.20 -2.88 -4.09
N ILE A 60 -1.64 -2.74 -5.32
CA ILE A 60 -0.80 -2.50 -6.50
C ILE A 60 -1.09 -1.09 -7.02
N SER A 61 -0.11 -0.19 -6.92
CA SER A 61 -0.26 1.18 -7.43
C SER A 61 -0.48 1.17 -8.95
N ARG A 62 -1.53 1.87 -9.39
CA ARG A 62 -1.85 2.15 -10.80
C ARG A 62 -1.49 3.58 -11.21
N GLY A 63 -0.87 4.34 -10.31
CA GLY A 63 -0.38 5.70 -10.52
C GLY A 63 -1.20 6.77 -9.80
N LYS A 64 -0.52 7.89 -9.49
CA LYS A 64 -1.00 8.99 -8.64
C LYS A 64 -1.54 8.49 -7.31
N ASN A 65 -2.83 8.19 -7.29
CA ASN A 65 -3.64 7.98 -6.11
C ASN A 65 -4.65 6.84 -6.30
N LYS A 66 -4.41 5.98 -7.30
CA LYS A 66 -5.24 4.84 -7.66
C LYS A 66 -4.49 3.54 -7.44
N TYR A 67 -5.17 2.56 -6.88
CA TYR A 67 -4.61 1.25 -6.56
C TYR A 67 -5.60 0.16 -6.95
N ARG A 68 -5.05 -0.97 -7.40
CA ARG A 68 -5.80 -2.22 -7.51
C ARG A 68 -5.43 -3.07 -6.32
N GLY A 69 -6.41 -3.38 -5.47
CA GLY A 69 -6.25 -4.29 -4.35
C GLY A 69 -6.67 -5.72 -4.69
N LEU A 70 -6.03 -6.67 -4.03
CA LEU A 70 -6.48 -8.05 -3.92
C LEU A 70 -6.77 -8.30 -2.44
N VAL A 71 -8.04 -8.55 -2.12
CA VAL A 71 -8.53 -8.76 -0.76
C VAL A 71 -8.78 -10.24 -0.57
N GLU A 72 -8.17 -10.83 0.45
CA GLU A 72 -8.46 -12.20 0.88
C GLU A 72 -9.51 -12.18 1.97
N VAL A 73 -10.61 -12.90 1.77
CA VAL A 73 -11.77 -12.93 2.67
C VAL A 73 -12.04 -14.38 3.08
N ASP A 74 -12.23 -14.58 4.38
CA ASP A 74 -12.86 -15.81 4.89
C ASP A 74 -14.31 -15.52 5.23
N GLY A 75 -15.22 -16.22 4.54
CA GLY A 75 -16.66 -16.17 4.77
C GLY A 75 -17.25 -17.54 5.11
N PRO A 76 -18.57 -17.64 5.34
CA PRO A 76 -19.25 -18.89 5.63
C PRO A 76 -19.14 -19.92 4.48
N ASP A 77 -19.00 -19.44 3.25
CA ASP A 77 -18.88 -20.26 2.04
C ASP A 77 -17.44 -20.69 1.73
N GLY A 78 -16.46 -20.20 2.52
CA GLY A 78 -15.05 -20.52 2.38
C GLY A 78 -14.17 -19.30 2.17
N HIS A 79 -12.95 -19.57 1.70
CA HIS A 79 -11.98 -18.54 1.38
C HIS A 79 -12.17 -18.05 -0.05
N GLU A 80 -12.20 -16.74 -0.24
CA GLU A 80 -12.27 -16.10 -1.55
C GLU A 80 -11.30 -14.93 -1.68
N THR A 81 -10.93 -14.62 -2.92
CA THR A 81 -10.10 -13.45 -3.24
C THR A 81 -10.91 -12.51 -4.13
N LEU A 82 -11.11 -11.28 -3.66
CA LEU A 82 -11.84 -10.23 -4.37
C LEU A 82 -10.87 -9.18 -4.92
N SER A 83 -11.17 -8.67 -6.11
CA SER A 83 -10.49 -7.47 -6.62
C SER A 83 -11.19 -6.24 -6.09
N VAL A 84 -10.41 -5.24 -5.66
CA VAL A 84 -10.93 -3.95 -5.19
C VAL A 84 -10.22 -2.82 -5.93
N ASP A 85 -10.96 -1.79 -6.33
CA ASP A 85 -10.39 -0.52 -6.78
C ASP A 85 -10.37 0.44 -5.60
N VAL A 86 -9.20 1.05 -5.36
CA VAL A 86 -8.99 2.00 -4.26
C VAL A 86 -8.54 3.33 -4.84
N MET A 87 -9.18 4.40 -4.41
CA MET A 87 -8.75 5.78 -4.66
C MET A 87 -8.56 6.51 -3.34
N VAL A 88 -7.42 7.19 -3.22
CA VAL A 88 -7.11 8.02 -2.05
C VAL A 88 -6.91 9.46 -2.50
N ASP A 89 -7.27 10.44 -1.71
CA ASP A 89 -6.81 11.82 -1.85
C ASP A 89 -6.39 12.37 -0.48
N GLU A 90 -6.19 13.68 -0.34
CA GLU A 90 -5.72 14.27 0.92
C GLU A 90 -6.72 14.09 2.07
N ASP A 91 -8.01 13.94 1.76
CA ASP A 91 -9.09 13.92 2.76
C ASP A 91 -9.96 12.65 2.69
N ASN A 92 -9.89 11.88 1.60
CA ASN A 92 -10.82 10.79 1.32
C ASN A 92 -10.12 9.49 0.96
N LEU A 93 -10.66 8.40 1.48
CA LEU A 93 -10.34 7.03 1.09
C LEU A 93 -11.63 6.37 0.60
N ILE A 94 -11.64 5.94 -0.65
CA ILE A 94 -12.80 5.32 -1.31
C ILE A 94 -12.34 4.00 -1.92
N TRP A 95 -13.15 2.96 -1.74
CA TRP A 95 -12.91 1.65 -2.33
C TRP A 95 -14.21 1.05 -2.87
N GLU A 96 -14.10 0.23 -3.90
CA GLU A 96 -15.21 -0.50 -4.51
C GLU A 96 -14.74 -1.89 -4.96
N ILE A 97 -15.61 -2.91 -4.81
CA ILE A 97 -15.32 -4.24 -5.36
C ILE A 97 -15.35 -4.13 -6.88
N ALA A 98 -14.26 -4.56 -7.53
CA ALA A 98 -14.12 -4.50 -8.96
C ALA A 98 -14.75 -5.75 -9.62
N ASP A 99 -15.57 -5.51 -10.65
CA ASP A 99 -16.11 -6.55 -11.55
C ASP A 99 -15.03 -7.27 -12.39
#